data_AF-A0A2J8SLQ5-F1
#
_entry.id   AF-A0A2J8SLQ5-F1
#
_cell.length_a   1.000
_cell.length_b   1.000
_cell.length_c   1.000
_cell.angle_alpha   90.00
_cell.angle_beta   90.00
_cell.angle_gamma   90.00
#
_symmetry.space_group_name_H-M   'P 1'
#
loop_
_entity.id
_entity.type
_entity.pdbx_description
1 polymer ?
#
loop_
_entity_poly.entity_id
_entity_poly.type
_entity_poly.pdbx_seq_one_letter_code
_entity_poly.pdbx_strand_id
1 'polypeptide(L)'
;MATESTATAAVATELVSADKIEDVPAPSTSADKVERMENGVLGNALEGVHVEEEEGEKTEDESLVENNDNIDETEGSEEDDKENDKTEEMPNDSVLENKSLQENEEEEIGNLELAWDMLDLAKIIFKRQETKEAQLYAAQAHLKLGEVSVESENYVQAVEEFQSCLNLQEQYLEAHDRLLAETHYQLGLAYGYNSQYDEAVAQFSKSIEVIEKRMAVLNEQVKEAEGSSAEYKKEIEELKELLPEIREKIEDAKESQHSGNVAELALK
;
A
#
# COMPACT_ATOMS: atom_id res chain seq x y z
N MET A 1 84.76 -3.97 19.56
CA MET A 1 84.54 -3.51 18.18
C MET A 1 83.11 -3.86 17.80
N ALA A 2 82.19 -2.93 18.01
CA ALA A 2 80.81 -3.02 17.58
C ALA A 2 80.57 -1.77 16.73
N THR A 3 80.22 -1.96 15.46
CA THR A 3 80.06 -0.89 14.48
C THR A 3 78.65 -0.33 14.55
N GLU A 4 78.54 0.96 14.88
CA GLU A 4 77.40 1.81 14.58
C GLU A 4 77.35 2.11 13.07
N SER A 5 76.15 2.21 12.46
CA SER A 5 75.93 3.05 11.27
C SER A 5 74.44 3.31 11.01
N THR A 6 74.03 4.51 11.42
CA THR A 6 73.11 5.51 10.83
C THR A 6 72.16 5.15 9.67
N ALA A 7 70.86 5.39 9.97
CA ALA A 7 69.80 6.14 9.26
C ALA A 7 69.90 6.51 7.77
N THR A 8 68.79 6.29 7.05
CA THR A 8 68.26 7.27 6.07
C THR A 8 66.75 7.17 5.91
N ALA A 9 66.05 8.28 6.13
CA ALA A 9 64.66 8.50 5.78
C ALA A 9 64.54 8.92 4.30
N ALA A 10 63.49 8.50 3.61
CA ALA A 10 63.09 9.06 2.32
C ALA A 10 61.57 9.23 2.29
N VAL A 11 61.16 10.49 2.21
CA VAL A 11 59.80 10.97 1.91
C VAL A 11 59.80 11.42 0.44
N ALA A 12 58.84 10.95 -0.35
CA ALA A 12 58.45 11.50 -1.67
C ALA A 12 57.04 10.98 -2.00
N THR A 13 55.98 11.77 -1.77
CA THR A 13 55.23 12.59 -2.76
C THR A 13 54.54 11.81 -3.88
N GLU A 14 53.23 11.61 -3.68
CA GLU A 14 52.10 11.93 -4.56
C GLU A 14 52.28 11.86 -6.09
N LEU A 15 51.56 10.93 -6.72
CA LEU A 15 50.97 11.09 -8.05
C LEU A 15 49.58 10.45 -8.06
N VAL A 16 48.58 11.30 -8.22
CA VAL A 16 47.18 10.99 -8.53
C VAL A 16 47.10 10.39 -9.93
N SER A 17 46.37 9.27 -10.06
CA SER A 17 45.79 8.83 -11.33
C SER A 17 44.31 8.54 -11.11
N ALA A 18 43.48 9.31 -11.80
CA ALA A 18 42.04 9.18 -11.87
C ALA A 18 41.62 8.05 -12.84
N ASP A 19 40.33 7.74 -12.74
CA ASP A 19 39.49 6.93 -13.64
C ASP A 19 39.55 5.41 -13.51
N LYS A 20 38.70 4.92 -12.60
CA LYS A 20 37.70 3.89 -12.90
C LYS A 20 36.48 4.12 -12.01
N ILE A 21 35.45 4.76 -12.56
CA ILE A 21 34.09 4.71 -12.03
C ILE A 21 33.58 3.32 -12.38
N GLU A 22 33.64 2.39 -11.43
CA GLU A 22 32.81 1.19 -11.49
C GLU A 22 31.37 1.63 -11.25
N ASP A 23 30.52 1.26 -12.20
CA ASP A 23 29.08 1.39 -12.17
C ASP A 23 28.55 0.62 -10.96
N VAL A 24 28.30 1.34 -9.86
CA VAL A 24 27.63 0.78 -8.69
C VAL A 24 26.15 0.73 -9.07
N PRO A 25 25.51 -0.45 -9.21
CA PRO A 25 24.07 -0.47 -9.35
C PRO A 25 23.49 0.16 -8.07
N ALA A 26 22.62 1.15 -8.25
CA ALA A 26 21.80 1.69 -7.17
C ALA A 26 21.21 0.52 -6.36
N PRO A 27 21.13 0.59 -5.02
CA PRO A 27 20.45 -0.43 -4.25
C PRO A 27 18.97 -0.36 -4.61
N SER A 28 18.55 -1.12 -5.62
CA SER A 28 17.17 -1.55 -5.73
C SER A 28 16.97 -2.55 -4.61
N THR A 29 16.41 -2.04 -3.52
CA THR A 29 15.93 -2.77 -2.36
C THR A 29 15.14 -3.98 -2.84
N SER A 30 15.76 -5.14 -2.73
CA SER A 30 15.08 -6.43 -2.81
C SER A 30 14.03 -6.59 -1.69
N ALA A 31 14.02 -5.68 -0.70
CA ALA A 31 12.97 -5.53 0.31
C ALA A 31 11.65 -5.04 -0.29
N ASP A 32 11.65 -4.00 -1.12
CA ASP A 32 10.43 -3.41 -1.72
C ASP A 32 9.64 -4.39 -2.57
N LYS A 33 10.34 -5.36 -3.18
CA LYS A 33 9.71 -6.38 -4.03
C LYS A 33 9.14 -7.56 -3.24
N VAL A 34 9.62 -7.77 -2.01
CA VAL A 34 9.15 -8.82 -1.10
C VAL A 34 7.94 -8.31 -0.31
N GLU A 35 7.93 -7.07 0.17
CA GLU A 35 6.79 -6.51 0.90
C GLU A 35 5.52 -6.38 0.06
N ARG A 36 5.64 -6.06 -1.22
CA ARG A 36 4.48 -5.98 -2.13
C ARG A 36 3.74 -7.32 -2.29
N MET A 37 4.37 -8.45 -1.93
CA MET A 37 3.73 -9.77 -1.87
C MET A 37 3.14 -10.11 -0.48
N GLU A 38 3.53 -9.42 0.58
CA GLU A 38 3.10 -9.70 1.97
C GLU A 38 1.70 -9.13 2.30
N ASN A 39 1.17 -8.24 1.47
CA ASN A 39 -0.17 -7.65 1.66
C ASN A 39 -1.34 -8.63 1.37
N GLY A 40 -1.05 -9.88 0.98
CA GLY A 40 -2.05 -10.94 0.80
C GLY A 40 -2.23 -11.88 2.00
N VAL A 41 -1.40 -11.72 3.05
CA VAL A 41 -1.22 -12.73 4.11
C VAL A 41 -2.48 -12.91 4.98
N LEU A 42 -3.29 -11.86 5.15
CA LEU A 42 -4.53 -11.93 5.94
C LEU A 42 -5.81 -12.01 5.09
N GLY A 43 -5.68 -12.26 3.79
CA GLY A 43 -6.77 -12.58 2.88
C GLY A 43 -7.27 -11.36 2.11
N ASN A 44 -7.55 -11.55 0.82
CA ASN A 44 -8.23 -10.56 0.00
C ASN A 44 -9.59 -10.24 0.64
N ALA A 45 -9.67 -9.13 1.36
CA ALA A 45 -10.93 -8.56 1.86
C ALA A 45 -11.94 -8.20 0.72
N LEU A 46 -11.53 -8.39 -0.54
CA LEU A 46 -12.39 -8.27 -1.72
C LEU A 46 -13.27 -9.51 -1.99
N GLU A 47 -12.99 -10.67 -1.38
CA GLU A 47 -13.63 -11.93 -1.81
C GLU A 47 -14.83 -12.39 -0.97
N GLY A 48 -15.27 -11.62 0.03
CA GLY A 48 -16.53 -11.95 0.70
C GLY A 48 -16.77 -11.27 2.03
N VAL A 49 -17.37 -10.08 1.98
CA VAL A 49 -18.33 -9.69 3.02
C VAL A 49 -19.52 -10.67 2.92
N HIS A 50 -19.34 -11.92 3.37
CA HIS A 50 -20.44 -12.86 3.62
C HIS A 50 -21.01 -12.49 4.99
N VAL A 51 -21.96 -11.56 4.99
CA VAL A 51 -22.86 -11.41 6.13
C VAL A 51 -23.86 -12.55 6.00
N GLU A 52 -23.88 -13.47 6.96
CA GLU A 52 -24.97 -14.43 7.10
C GLU A 52 -26.27 -13.63 7.27
N GLU A 53 -27.08 -13.57 6.21
CA GLU A 53 -28.39 -12.93 6.21
C GLU A 53 -29.34 -13.77 7.06
N GLU A 54 -29.77 -13.23 8.21
CA GLU A 54 -30.98 -13.72 8.87
C GLU A 54 -32.20 -13.36 8.00
N GLU A 55 -32.98 -14.39 7.64
CA GLU A 55 -34.20 -14.26 6.83
C GLU A 55 -35.19 -13.24 7.40
N GLY A 56 -35.53 -12.21 6.60
CA GLY A 56 -36.54 -11.22 6.97
C GLY A 56 -37.07 -10.41 5.79
N GLU A 57 -38.18 -10.89 5.22
CA GLU A 57 -39.24 -10.20 4.45
C GLU A 57 -38.90 -9.26 3.26
N LYS A 58 -39.35 -9.72 2.08
CA LYS A 58 -39.46 -8.99 0.82
C LYS A 58 -40.34 -7.74 0.94
N THR A 59 -39.87 -6.63 0.38
CA THR A 59 -40.76 -5.69 -0.33
C THR A 59 -40.10 -5.23 -1.63
N GLU A 60 -40.86 -5.37 -2.71
CA GLU A 60 -40.53 -4.97 -4.07
C GLU A 60 -40.69 -3.45 -4.21
N ASP A 61 -39.75 -2.76 -4.85
CA ASP A 61 -40.11 -1.58 -5.66
C ASP A 61 -39.15 -1.45 -6.86
N GLU A 62 -39.73 -1.63 -8.04
CA GLU A 62 -39.13 -1.40 -9.35
C GLU A 62 -39.32 0.07 -9.72
N SER A 63 -38.26 0.76 -10.15
CA SER A 63 -38.44 1.81 -11.15
C SER A 63 -37.25 1.94 -12.08
N LEU A 64 -37.42 1.36 -13.26
CA LEU A 64 -36.71 1.64 -14.50
C LEU A 64 -36.91 3.10 -14.92
N VAL A 65 -35.86 3.76 -15.39
CA VAL A 65 -35.98 4.83 -16.39
C VAL A 65 -34.79 4.75 -17.34
N GLU A 66 -35.06 4.17 -18.51
CA GLU A 66 -34.26 4.28 -19.72
C GLU A 66 -34.71 5.48 -20.56
N ASN A 67 -33.72 6.09 -21.24
CA ASN A 67 -33.74 6.75 -22.55
C ASN A 67 -34.54 8.08 -22.73
N ASN A 68 -33.86 9.12 -23.25
CA ASN A 68 -34.01 9.48 -24.68
C ASN A 68 -33.00 10.58 -25.15
N ASP A 69 -32.20 10.18 -26.14
CA ASP A 69 -31.95 10.80 -27.46
C ASP A 69 -31.42 12.22 -27.69
N ASN A 70 -30.48 12.20 -28.64
CA ASN A 70 -30.29 13.08 -29.81
C ASN A 70 -29.37 14.30 -29.70
N ILE A 71 -28.20 14.20 -30.34
CA ILE A 71 -27.98 14.93 -31.60
C ILE A 71 -27.06 14.15 -32.54
N ASP A 72 -27.60 13.97 -33.75
CA ASP A 72 -27.05 13.36 -34.96
C ASP A 72 -26.35 14.44 -35.82
N GLU A 73 -25.72 13.99 -36.91
CA GLU A 73 -25.12 14.68 -38.06
C GLU A 73 -23.58 14.82 -38.03
N THR A 74 -22.79 14.35 -39.01
CA THR A 74 -22.94 13.46 -40.19
C THR A 74 -21.53 13.35 -40.81
N GLU A 75 -21.25 12.23 -41.50
CA GLU A 75 -20.36 11.99 -42.68
C GLU A 75 -19.03 12.80 -42.83
N GLY A 76 -17.86 12.26 -43.21
CA GLY A 76 -17.50 11.10 -44.03
C GLY A 76 -16.36 11.49 -45.01
N SER A 77 -15.36 10.60 -45.14
CA SER A 77 -14.36 10.40 -46.23
C SER A 77 -13.26 11.43 -46.56
N GLU A 78 -12.02 11.02 -46.29
CA GLU A 78 -10.90 10.68 -47.22
C GLU A 78 -10.49 11.56 -48.43
N GLU A 79 -9.17 11.84 -48.44
CA GLU A 79 -8.15 11.75 -49.53
C GLU A 79 -8.00 12.81 -50.67
N ASP A 80 -6.77 13.37 -50.68
CA ASP A 80 -5.79 13.56 -51.76
C ASP A 80 -5.92 14.58 -52.94
N ASP A 81 -4.76 15.24 -53.10
CA ASP A 81 -4.01 15.61 -54.32
C ASP A 81 -4.17 16.98 -55.03
N LYS A 82 -3.09 17.79 -54.86
CA LYS A 82 -2.17 18.39 -55.88
C LYS A 82 -2.53 19.62 -56.76
N GLU A 83 -1.50 20.48 -56.78
CA GLU A 83 -1.00 21.40 -57.85
C GLU A 83 -1.73 22.74 -58.06
N ASN A 84 -1.11 23.90 -58.37
CA ASN A 84 0.27 24.43 -58.49
C ASN A 84 0.09 25.86 -59.10
N ASP A 85 0.70 26.94 -58.59
CA ASP A 85 1.44 27.93 -59.43
C ASP A 85 2.15 29.02 -58.60
N LYS A 86 3.50 29.03 -58.70
CA LYS A 86 4.47 30.15 -58.94
C LYS A 86 4.17 31.56 -58.37
N THR A 87 5.08 32.35 -57.78
CA THR A 87 6.56 32.60 -57.86
C THR A 87 6.79 33.77 -56.87
N GLU A 88 7.81 33.88 -56.02
CA GLU A 88 9.22 34.25 -56.30
C GLU A 88 10.11 34.07 -55.04
N GLU A 89 11.42 34.08 -55.27
CA GLU A 89 12.54 33.59 -54.45
C GLU A 89 12.99 34.48 -53.27
N MET A 90 13.17 33.84 -52.09
CA MET A 90 14.34 33.80 -51.14
C MET A 90 15.14 35.07 -50.72
N PRO A 91 15.94 35.01 -49.62
CA PRO A 91 15.84 34.26 -48.35
C PRO A 91 16.13 35.12 -47.09
N ASN A 92 15.90 34.57 -45.89
CA ASN A 92 16.94 34.27 -44.90
C ASN A 92 16.43 34.36 -43.44
N ASP A 93 16.27 33.18 -42.86
CA ASP A 93 16.74 32.75 -41.53
C ASP A 93 16.22 33.40 -40.23
N SER A 94 15.75 32.48 -39.40
CA SER A 94 15.78 32.47 -37.93
C SER A 94 14.49 32.86 -37.16
N VAL A 95 13.92 31.79 -36.58
CA VAL A 95 13.13 31.73 -35.33
C VAL A 95 11.69 32.22 -35.38
N LEU A 96 10.81 31.37 -35.93
CA LEU A 96 9.41 31.26 -35.46
C LEU A 96 9.14 29.81 -35.08
N GLU A 97 9.69 29.40 -33.95
CA GLU A 97 9.29 28.16 -33.29
C GLU A 97 9.36 28.39 -31.78
N ASN A 98 8.38 29.14 -31.26
CA ASN A 98 8.23 29.30 -29.82
C ASN A 98 6.79 29.70 -29.44
N LYS A 99 5.82 28.92 -29.92
CA LYS A 99 4.43 28.99 -29.42
C LYS A 99 3.57 27.78 -29.81
N SER A 100 4.04 26.58 -29.52
CA SER A 100 3.22 25.36 -29.68
C SER A 100 3.58 24.23 -28.68
N LEU A 101 4.28 24.53 -27.59
CA LEU A 101 4.56 23.56 -26.51
C LEU A 101 4.12 24.09 -25.15
N GLN A 102 2.99 24.78 -25.13
CA GLN A 102 2.28 25.13 -23.90
C GLN A 102 0.81 24.85 -24.17
N GLU A 103 0.43 23.58 -24.19
CA GLU A 103 -0.92 23.05 -24.05
C GLU A 103 -0.78 21.51 -24.16
N ASN A 104 -1.17 20.79 -23.10
CA ASN A 104 -1.05 19.35 -22.86
C ASN A 104 0.19 18.83 -22.09
N GLU A 105 0.72 19.61 -21.16
CA GLU A 105 1.11 19.02 -19.86
C GLU A 105 -0.13 19.12 -18.95
N GLU A 106 -1.21 18.44 -19.33
CA GLU A 106 -2.17 18.03 -18.31
C GLU A 106 -1.37 17.04 -17.44
N GLU A 107 -1.01 17.47 -16.24
CA GLU A 107 -0.31 16.64 -15.25
C GLU A 107 -1.06 15.32 -15.14
N GLU A 108 -0.51 14.26 -15.73
CA GLU A 108 -1.10 12.93 -15.72
C GLU A 108 -1.18 12.50 -14.25
N ILE A 109 -2.39 12.51 -13.69
CA ILE A 109 -2.64 12.14 -12.29
C ILE A 109 -2.03 10.76 -12.08
N GLY A 110 -1.12 10.66 -11.11
CA GLY A 110 -0.44 9.41 -10.83
C GLY A 110 -1.44 8.32 -10.44
N ASN A 111 -1.20 7.07 -10.83
CA ASN A 111 -2.11 5.96 -10.55
C ASN A 111 -2.48 5.84 -9.06
N LEU A 112 -1.55 6.15 -8.14
CA LEU A 112 -1.79 6.13 -6.70
C LEU A 112 -2.68 7.29 -6.24
N GLU A 113 -2.51 8.47 -6.82
CA GLU A 113 -3.33 9.64 -6.53
C GLU A 113 -4.78 9.42 -7.00
N LEU A 114 -4.95 8.89 -8.22
CA LEU A 114 -6.26 8.49 -8.71
C LEU A 114 -6.91 7.40 -7.83
N ALA A 115 -6.12 6.39 -7.41
CA ALA A 115 -6.63 5.36 -6.51
C ALA A 115 -7.09 5.95 -5.17
N TRP A 116 -6.30 6.87 -4.61
CA TRP A 116 -6.63 7.58 -3.38
C TRP A 116 -7.94 8.37 -3.51
N ASP A 117 -8.08 9.16 -4.57
CA ASP A 117 -9.30 9.96 -4.83
C ASP A 117 -10.55 9.09 -4.94
N MET A 118 -10.45 7.96 -5.67
CA MET A 118 -11.56 7.03 -5.85
C MET A 118 -11.94 6.35 -4.53
N LEU A 119 -10.95 5.98 -3.71
CA LEU A 119 -11.18 5.37 -2.40
C LEU A 119 -11.74 6.38 -1.39
N ASP A 120 -11.28 7.64 -1.42
CA ASP A 120 -11.80 8.71 -0.56
C ASP A 120 -13.26 9.03 -0.89
N LEU A 121 -13.60 9.10 -2.18
CA LEU A 121 -14.97 9.25 -2.63
C LEU A 121 -15.85 8.09 -2.16
N ALA A 122 -15.39 6.84 -2.32
CA ALA A 122 -16.10 5.65 -1.85
C ALA A 122 -16.34 5.70 -0.34
N LYS A 123 -15.31 6.02 0.45
CA LYS A 123 -15.40 6.23 1.91
C LYS A 123 -16.48 7.26 2.23
N ILE A 124 -16.49 8.42 1.57
CA ILE A 124 -17.47 9.48 1.84
C ILE A 124 -18.90 9.01 1.53
N ILE A 125 -19.11 8.30 0.42
CA ILE A 125 -20.43 7.78 0.03
C ILE A 125 -20.94 6.79 1.07
N PHE A 126 -20.12 5.81 1.45
CA PHE A 126 -20.50 4.78 2.41
C PHE A 126 -20.71 5.32 3.82
N LYS A 127 -19.88 6.26 4.28
CA LYS A 127 -20.05 6.89 5.62
C LYS A 127 -21.35 7.67 5.78
N ARG A 128 -21.96 8.13 4.67
CA ARG A 128 -23.28 8.80 4.70
C ARG A 128 -24.43 7.84 4.93
N GLN A 129 -24.22 6.54 4.74
CA GLN A 129 -25.20 5.50 4.95
C GLN A 129 -24.98 4.89 6.34
N GLU A 130 -25.99 4.91 7.21
CA GLU A 130 -25.85 4.44 8.59
C GLU A 130 -26.07 2.92 8.76
N THR A 131 -26.09 2.15 7.66
CA THR A 131 -26.26 0.69 7.72
C THR A 131 -24.97 0.01 8.14
N LYS A 132 -25.06 -1.12 8.86
CA LYS A 132 -23.89 -1.92 9.26
C LYS A 132 -23.01 -2.26 8.05
N GLU A 133 -23.64 -2.72 6.97
CA GLU A 133 -22.95 -3.10 5.73
C GLU A 133 -22.19 -1.92 5.11
N ALA A 134 -22.83 -0.76 4.98
CA ALA A 134 -22.15 0.42 4.43
C ALA A 134 -21.01 0.91 5.32
N GLN A 135 -21.16 0.84 6.64
CA GLN A 135 -20.08 1.21 7.57
C GLN A 135 -18.89 0.25 7.48
N LEU A 136 -19.12 -1.05 7.20
CA LEU A 136 -18.05 -2.01 6.92
C LEU A 136 -17.38 -1.73 5.56
N TYR A 137 -18.13 -1.31 4.53
CA TYR A 137 -17.52 -0.84 3.28
C TYR A 137 -16.70 0.44 3.47
N ALA A 138 -17.17 1.36 4.33
CA ALA A 138 -16.38 2.53 4.70
C ALA A 138 -15.08 2.15 5.42
N ALA A 139 -15.13 1.15 6.32
CA ALA A 139 -13.93 0.62 6.98
C ALA A 139 -12.96 0.01 5.95
N GLN A 140 -13.46 -0.74 4.97
CA GLN A 140 -12.64 -1.31 3.92
C GLN A 140 -11.98 -0.23 3.04
N ALA A 141 -12.70 0.85 2.73
CA ALA A 141 -12.15 1.99 2.01
C ALA A 141 -11.03 2.66 2.82
N HIS A 142 -11.23 2.84 4.13
CA HIS A 142 -10.17 3.30 5.05
C HIS A 142 -8.93 2.38 5.04
N LEU A 143 -9.12 1.05 5.07
CA LEU A 143 -8.00 0.10 4.98
C LEU A 143 -7.20 0.30 3.69
N LYS A 144 -7.88 0.40 2.54
CA LYS A 144 -7.21 0.60 1.24
C LYS A 144 -6.56 1.96 1.11
N LEU A 145 -7.14 3.02 1.66
CA LEU A 145 -6.49 4.34 1.76
C LEU A 145 -5.20 4.26 2.58
N GLY A 146 -5.20 3.50 3.67
CA GLY A 146 -4.00 3.24 4.47
C GLY A 146 -2.90 2.54 3.66
N GLU A 147 -3.24 1.48 2.92
CA GLU A 147 -2.29 0.77 2.04
C GLU A 147 -1.69 1.68 0.96
N VAL A 148 -2.53 2.48 0.27
CA VAL A 148 -2.06 3.47 -0.71
C VAL A 148 -1.16 4.51 -0.06
N SER A 149 -1.46 4.92 1.17
CA SER A 149 -0.65 5.88 1.92
C SER A 149 0.71 5.29 2.32
N VAL A 150 0.80 4.01 2.68
CA VAL A 150 2.07 3.31 2.92
C VAL A 150 2.91 3.26 1.65
N GLU A 151 2.32 2.86 0.52
CA GLU A 151 3.02 2.80 -0.78
C GLU A 151 3.50 4.20 -1.24
N SER A 152 2.79 5.25 -0.81
CA SER A 152 3.18 6.66 -1.07
C SER A 152 4.12 7.23 -0.01
N GLU A 153 4.67 6.40 0.89
CA GLU A 153 5.53 6.76 2.02
C GLU A 153 4.92 7.78 3.00
N ASN A 154 3.60 7.97 2.96
CA ASN A 154 2.86 8.84 3.87
C ASN A 154 2.36 8.05 5.09
N TYR A 155 3.31 7.63 5.93
CA TYR A 155 3.02 6.72 7.04
C TYR A 155 2.12 7.31 8.13
N VAL A 156 2.18 8.64 8.34
CA VAL A 156 1.29 9.31 9.30
C VAL A 156 -0.16 9.21 8.83
N GLN A 157 -0.42 9.48 7.56
CA GLN A 157 -1.76 9.31 6.99
C GLN A 157 -2.19 7.84 7.00
N ALA A 158 -1.28 6.91 6.69
CA ALA A 158 -1.59 5.49 6.77
C ALA A 158 -2.07 5.07 8.17
N VAL A 159 -1.40 5.53 9.22
CA VAL A 159 -1.80 5.27 10.61
C VAL A 159 -3.19 5.83 10.89
N GLU A 160 -3.50 7.06 10.47
CA GLU A 160 -4.81 7.69 10.68
C GLU A 160 -5.95 6.93 9.97
N GLU A 161 -5.71 6.51 8.72
CA GLU A 161 -6.67 5.74 7.92
C GLU A 161 -6.91 4.36 8.53
N PHE A 162 -5.85 3.64 8.92
CA PHE A 162 -5.99 2.34 9.58
C PHE A 162 -6.64 2.43 10.96
N GLN A 163 -6.37 3.45 11.77
CA GLN A 163 -7.08 3.68 13.03
C GLN A 163 -8.58 3.93 12.78
N SER A 164 -8.92 4.67 11.74
CA SER A 164 -10.32 4.91 11.36
C SER A 164 -11.01 3.63 10.89
N CYS A 165 -10.31 2.78 10.14
CA CYS A 165 -10.78 1.43 9.80
C CYS A 165 -11.08 0.60 11.06
N LEU A 166 -10.12 0.50 11.99
CA LEU A 166 -10.26 -0.28 13.21
C LEU A 166 -11.45 0.18 14.04
N ASN A 167 -11.61 1.49 14.22
CA ASN A 167 -12.72 2.08 14.97
C ASN A 167 -14.09 1.70 14.40
N LEU A 168 -14.22 1.58 13.07
CA LEU A 168 -15.47 1.13 12.44
C LEU A 168 -15.64 -0.38 12.61
N GLN A 169 -14.60 -1.17 12.38
CA GLN A 169 -14.65 -2.63 12.56
C GLN A 169 -15.06 -3.01 13.98
N GLU A 170 -14.48 -2.40 15.02
CA GLU A 170 -14.80 -2.66 16.43
C GLU A 170 -16.26 -2.34 16.81
N GLN A 171 -16.97 -1.51 16.04
CA GLN A 171 -18.39 -1.20 16.27
C GLN A 171 -19.34 -2.29 15.74
N TYR A 172 -18.93 -3.04 14.71
CA TYR A 172 -19.83 -3.89 13.93
C TYR A 172 -19.42 -5.36 13.86
N LEU A 173 -18.15 -5.66 14.13
CA LEU A 173 -17.57 -7.00 14.08
C LEU A 173 -17.37 -7.58 15.47
N GLU A 174 -17.27 -8.90 15.53
CA GLU A 174 -16.96 -9.59 16.78
C GLU A 174 -15.47 -9.43 17.11
N ALA A 175 -15.11 -9.45 18.40
CA ALA A 175 -13.74 -9.20 18.87
C ALA A 175 -12.69 -10.22 18.42
N HIS A 176 -13.11 -11.27 17.70
CA HIS A 176 -12.26 -12.32 17.14
C HIS A 176 -12.36 -12.38 15.62
N ASP A 177 -12.93 -11.35 14.99
CA ASP A 177 -13.04 -11.25 13.54
C ASP A 177 -11.65 -11.07 12.91
N ARG A 178 -11.40 -11.78 11.81
CA ARG A 178 -10.11 -11.77 11.11
C ARG A 178 -9.77 -10.39 10.55
N LEU A 179 -10.76 -9.57 10.19
CA LEU A 179 -10.54 -8.22 9.70
C LEU A 179 -9.89 -7.32 10.77
N LEU A 180 -10.19 -7.54 12.05
CA LEU A 180 -9.52 -6.83 13.15
C LEU A 180 -8.03 -7.22 13.23
N ALA A 181 -7.71 -8.50 13.02
CA ALA A 181 -6.33 -8.98 13.01
C ALA A 181 -5.53 -8.36 11.85
N GLU A 182 -6.15 -8.26 10.67
CA GLU A 182 -5.58 -7.60 9.48
C GLU A 182 -5.28 -6.13 9.75
N THR A 183 -6.26 -5.37 10.27
CA THR A 183 -6.06 -3.94 10.53
C THR A 183 -4.99 -3.70 11.60
N HIS A 184 -4.92 -4.53 12.65
CA HIS A 184 -3.84 -4.47 13.63
C HIS A 184 -2.47 -4.78 13.02
N TYR A 185 -2.37 -5.75 12.11
CA TYR A 185 -1.13 -6.06 11.41
C TYR A 185 -0.68 -4.88 10.52
N GLN A 186 -1.59 -4.31 9.73
CA GLN A 186 -1.32 -3.15 8.89
C GLN A 186 -0.92 -1.90 9.69
N LEU A 187 -1.56 -1.66 10.84
CA LEU A 187 -1.11 -0.63 11.79
C LEU A 187 0.31 -0.89 12.29
N GLY A 188 0.64 -2.14 12.61
CA GLY A 188 1.98 -2.54 13.03
C GLY A 188 3.04 -2.20 11.99
N LEU A 189 2.76 -2.51 10.71
CA LEU A 189 3.64 -2.14 9.59
C LEU A 189 3.78 -0.63 9.44
N ALA A 190 2.67 0.11 9.42
CA ALA A 190 2.69 1.56 9.27
C ALA A 190 3.48 2.26 10.39
N TYR A 191 3.31 1.82 11.64
CA TYR A 191 4.12 2.30 12.76
C TYR A 191 5.60 1.93 12.61
N GLY A 192 5.90 0.72 12.15
CA GLY A 192 7.27 0.27 11.88
C GLY A 192 7.98 1.16 10.85
N TYR A 193 7.34 1.45 9.72
CA TYR A 193 7.88 2.37 8.71
C TYR A 193 8.02 3.80 9.25
N ASN A 194 7.09 4.24 10.09
CA ASN A 194 7.18 5.53 10.76
C ASN A 194 8.18 5.54 11.95
N SER A 195 8.98 4.48 12.12
CA SER A 195 9.97 4.32 13.22
C SER A 195 9.38 4.36 14.64
N GLN A 196 8.07 4.11 14.77
CA GLN A 196 7.33 4.04 16.03
C GLN A 196 7.27 2.58 16.51
N TYR A 197 8.43 2.04 16.89
CA TYR A 197 8.58 0.60 17.14
C TYR A 197 7.79 0.08 18.34
N ASP A 198 7.59 0.90 19.38
CA ASP A 198 6.77 0.52 20.54
C ASP A 198 5.31 0.29 20.14
N GLU A 199 4.76 1.22 19.35
CA GLU A 199 3.42 1.13 18.79
C GLU A 199 3.32 -0.05 17.80
N ALA A 200 4.33 -0.26 16.97
CA ALA A 200 4.37 -1.40 16.04
C ALA A 200 4.26 -2.75 16.79
N VAL A 201 5.09 -2.96 17.80
CA VAL A 201 5.05 -4.17 18.65
C VAL A 201 3.70 -4.34 19.33
N ALA A 202 3.11 -3.24 19.83
CA ALA A 202 1.81 -3.27 20.47
C ALA A 202 0.70 -3.72 19.50
N GLN A 203 0.72 -3.23 18.25
CA GLN A 203 -0.30 -3.57 17.25
C GLN A 203 -0.14 -4.99 16.71
N PHE A 204 1.08 -5.45 16.41
CA PHE A 204 1.31 -6.86 16.05
C PHE A 204 0.89 -7.83 17.17
N SER A 205 1.15 -7.47 18.43
CA SER A 205 0.71 -8.28 19.58
C SER A 205 -0.82 -8.39 19.64
N LYS A 206 -1.55 -7.31 19.34
CA LYS A 206 -3.02 -7.34 19.25
C LYS A 206 -3.51 -8.19 18.07
N SER A 207 -2.83 -8.14 16.93
CA SER A 207 -3.15 -9.02 15.78
C SER A 207 -3.05 -10.50 16.17
N ILE A 208 -1.97 -10.90 16.85
CA ILE A 208 -1.83 -12.26 17.41
C ILE A 208 -2.97 -12.59 18.37
N GLU A 209 -3.33 -11.67 19.28
CA GLU A 209 -4.42 -11.90 20.25
C GLU A 209 -5.76 -12.17 19.55
N VAL A 210 -6.09 -11.43 18.49
CA VAL A 210 -7.31 -11.64 17.70
C VAL A 210 -7.28 -13.00 17.00
N ILE A 211 -6.14 -13.36 16.39
CA ILE A 211 -5.96 -14.66 15.73
C ILE A 211 -6.12 -15.82 16.72
N GLU A 212 -5.50 -15.72 17.90
CA GLU A 212 -5.59 -16.73 18.95
C GLU A 212 -7.03 -16.88 19.46
N LYS A 213 -7.79 -15.78 19.60
CA LYS A 213 -9.22 -15.80 19.93
C LYS A 213 -10.04 -16.48 18.83
N ARG A 214 -9.81 -16.16 17.56
CA ARG A 214 -10.51 -16.78 16.42
C ARG A 214 -10.30 -18.29 16.40
N MET A 215 -9.05 -18.72 16.54
CA MET A 215 -8.71 -20.14 16.63
C MET A 215 -9.39 -20.82 17.81
N ALA A 216 -9.51 -20.17 18.97
CA ALA A 216 -10.19 -20.74 20.13
C ALA A 216 -11.68 -20.97 19.87
N VAL A 217 -12.36 -20.00 19.24
CA VAL A 217 -13.78 -20.12 18.84
C VAL A 217 -13.96 -21.26 17.83
N LEU A 218 -13.14 -21.31 16.77
CA LEU A 218 -13.20 -22.36 15.76
C LEU A 218 -12.93 -23.75 16.35
N ASN A 219 -11.98 -23.88 17.28
CA ASN A 219 -11.71 -25.15 17.94
C ASN A 219 -12.89 -25.65 18.77
N GLU A 220 -13.68 -24.75 19.35
CA GLU A 220 -14.89 -25.13 20.07
C GLU A 220 -16.00 -25.57 19.11
N GLN A 221 -16.22 -24.81 18.03
CA GLN A 221 -17.19 -25.18 16.98
C GLN A 221 -16.87 -26.53 16.35
N VAL A 222 -15.59 -26.86 16.17
CA VAL A 222 -15.14 -28.19 15.68
C VAL A 222 -15.51 -29.32 16.65
N LYS A 223 -15.51 -29.09 17.96
CA LYS A 223 -15.91 -30.12 18.95
C LYS A 223 -17.41 -30.32 18.96
N GLU A 224 -18.18 -29.26 18.75
CA GLU A 224 -19.65 -29.27 18.78
C GLU A 224 -20.25 -29.82 17.47
N ALA A 225 -19.61 -29.56 16.32
CA ALA A 225 -20.08 -29.98 15.01
C ALA A 225 -19.33 -31.24 14.52
N GLU A 226 -19.91 -32.43 14.70
CA GLU A 226 -19.35 -33.70 14.18
C GLU A 226 -19.25 -33.75 12.62
N GLY A 227 -19.77 -32.75 11.89
CA GLY A 227 -19.83 -32.75 10.41
C GLY A 227 -19.21 -31.55 9.69
N SER A 228 -19.23 -30.33 10.26
CA SER A 228 -18.72 -29.09 9.61
C SER A 228 -17.24 -28.81 9.86
N SER A 229 -16.52 -29.80 10.39
CA SER A 229 -15.18 -29.65 10.96
C SER A 229 -14.07 -29.36 9.95
N ALA A 230 -14.25 -29.63 8.66
CA ALA A 230 -13.17 -29.54 7.67
C ALA A 230 -12.76 -28.09 7.36
N GLU A 231 -13.74 -27.20 7.19
CA GLU A 231 -13.50 -25.78 6.88
C GLU A 231 -12.89 -25.05 8.08
N TYR A 232 -13.43 -25.25 9.28
CA TYR A 232 -12.86 -24.69 10.51
C TYR A 232 -11.45 -25.21 10.78
N LYS A 233 -11.16 -26.49 10.51
CA LYS A 233 -9.80 -27.02 10.61
C LYS A 233 -8.86 -26.38 9.60
N LYS A 234 -9.31 -26.15 8.37
CA LYS A 234 -8.52 -25.47 7.34
C LYS A 234 -8.18 -24.04 7.78
N GLU A 235 -9.17 -23.27 8.24
CA GLU A 235 -8.96 -21.91 8.73
C GLU A 235 -8.01 -21.88 9.93
N ILE A 236 -8.16 -22.82 10.88
CA ILE A 236 -7.24 -22.94 12.03
C ILE A 236 -5.79 -23.19 11.57
N GLU A 237 -5.56 -24.03 10.55
CA GLU A 237 -4.20 -24.28 10.06
C GLU A 237 -3.63 -23.05 9.34
N GLU A 238 -4.41 -22.36 8.51
CA GLU A 238 -4.00 -21.08 7.89
C GLU A 238 -3.60 -20.06 8.96
N LEU A 239 -4.45 -19.86 9.97
CA LEU A 239 -4.17 -18.91 11.07
C LEU A 239 -2.92 -19.29 11.88
N LYS A 240 -2.63 -20.58 12.05
CA LYS A 240 -1.40 -21.04 12.71
C LYS A 240 -0.15 -20.72 11.90
N GLU A 241 -0.23 -20.80 10.58
CA GLU A 241 0.90 -20.51 9.69
C GLU A 241 1.28 -19.01 9.73
N LEU A 242 0.32 -18.14 10.02
CA LEU A 242 0.55 -16.68 10.13
C LEU A 242 1.23 -16.25 11.43
N LEU A 243 1.00 -16.97 12.54
CA LEU A 243 1.52 -16.57 13.85
C LEU A 243 3.05 -16.45 13.91
N PRO A 244 3.85 -17.37 13.33
CA PRO A 244 5.30 -17.22 13.23
C PRO A 244 5.73 -15.95 12.48
N GLU A 245 5.07 -15.62 11.37
CA GLU A 245 5.41 -14.43 10.55
C GLU A 245 5.17 -13.14 11.34
N ILE A 246 4.04 -13.03 12.04
CA ILE A 246 3.75 -11.85 12.87
C ILE A 246 4.72 -11.77 14.06
N ARG A 247 5.13 -12.91 14.63
CA ARG A 247 6.13 -12.96 15.71
C ARG A 247 7.51 -12.50 15.22
N GLU A 248 7.90 -12.84 14.00
CA GLU A 248 9.12 -12.35 13.39
C GLU A 248 9.10 -10.82 13.26
N LYS A 249 8.01 -10.24 12.74
CA LYS A 249 7.85 -8.77 12.67
C LYS A 249 7.94 -8.09 14.04
N ILE A 250 7.46 -8.73 15.11
CA ILE A 250 7.61 -8.22 16.48
C ILE A 250 9.08 -8.19 16.91
N GLU A 251 9.84 -9.25 16.62
CA GLU A 251 11.25 -9.30 16.99
C GLU A 251 12.06 -8.27 16.18
N ASP A 252 11.79 -8.13 14.87
CA ASP A 252 12.42 -7.11 14.02
C ASP A 252 12.19 -5.68 14.56
N ALA A 253 10.95 -5.38 14.97
CA ALA A 253 10.62 -4.08 15.55
C ALA A 253 11.35 -3.84 16.88
N LYS A 254 11.48 -4.86 17.74
CA LYS A 254 12.24 -4.75 19.00
C LYS A 254 13.73 -4.59 18.77
N GLU A 255 14.32 -5.27 17.79
CA GLU A 255 15.73 -5.12 17.43
C GLU A 255 16.01 -3.70 16.91
N SER A 256 15.11 -3.18 16.07
CA SER A 256 15.16 -1.81 15.56
C SER A 256 15.07 -0.78 16.69
N GLN A 257 14.17 -1.00 17.65
CA GLN A 257 14.09 -0.19 18.87
C GLN A 257 15.38 -0.20 19.69
N HIS A 258 15.95 -1.39 19.91
CA HIS A 258 17.16 -1.55 20.72
C HIS A 258 18.36 -0.86 20.07
N SER A 259 18.55 -1.06 18.76
CA SER A 259 19.65 -0.45 18.01
C SER A 259 19.55 1.09 17.97
N GLY A 260 18.34 1.64 17.77
CA GLY A 260 18.10 3.09 17.84
C GLY A 260 18.44 3.70 19.21
N ASN A 261 18.01 3.05 20.30
CA ASN A 261 18.28 3.50 21.66
C ASN A 261 19.79 3.47 21.99
N VAL A 262 20.50 2.42 21.56
CA VAL A 262 21.95 2.30 21.77
C VAL A 262 22.70 3.41 21.02
N ALA A 263 22.29 3.72 19.79
CA ALA A 263 22.89 4.80 19.01
C ALA A 263 22.65 6.17 19.67
N GLU A 264 21.44 6.44 20.18
CA GLU A 264 21.13 7.69 20.87
C GLU A 264 21.98 7.89 22.14
N LEU A 265 22.18 6.82 22.91
CA LEU A 265 23.02 6.85 24.12
C LEU A 265 24.50 7.06 23.80
N ALA A 266 24.99 6.55 22.66
CA ALA A 266 26.38 6.73 22.25
C ALA A 266 26.71 8.16 21.79
N LEU A 267 25.69 8.97 21.46
CA LEU A 267 25.84 10.35 21.01
C LEU A 267 25.75 11.40 22.15
N LYS A 268 25.41 10.97 23.37
CA LYS A 268 25.31 11.84 24.57
C LYS A 268 26.57 11.73 25.44
#